data_AF-A0A4Q2XCY0-F1
#
_entry.id   AF-A0A4Q2XCY0-F1
#
_cell.length_a   1.000
_cell.length_b   1.000
_cell.length_c   1.000
_cell.angle_alpha   90.00
_cell.angle_beta   90.00
_cell.angle_gamma   90.00
#
_symmetry.space_group_name_H-M   'P 1'
#
loop_
_entity.id
_entity.type
_entity.pdbx_description
1 polymer ?
#
loop_
_entity_poly.entity_id
_entity_poly.type
_entity_poly.pdbx_seq_one_letter_code
_entity_poly.pdbx_strand_id
1 'polypeptide(L)'
;MTRTQIQFPDPLYQRLKAIAEQQDWSLAEVLRRAAEHFVSRFPETDAPTSAWSFPTLDCGGDFLTDPAKIHPEAEAIHQRSGS
;
A
#
# COMPACT_ATOMS: atom_id res chain seq x y z
N MET A 1 -7.95 -9.52 -24.87
CA MET A 1 -8.11 -10.46 -23.74
C MET A 1 -6.86 -11.32 -23.65
N THR A 2 -6.33 -11.54 -22.45
CA THR A 2 -5.18 -12.43 -22.20
C THR A 2 -5.70 -13.75 -21.64
N ARG A 3 -5.23 -14.89 -22.16
CA ARG A 3 -5.60 -16.21 -21.64
C ARG A 3 -4.78 -16.51 -20.38
N THR A 4 -5.46 -16.74 -19.26
CA THR A 4 -4.84 -17.08 -17.98
C THR A 4 -5.44 -18.37 -17.44
N GLN A 5 -4.62 -19.23 -16.85
CA GLN A 5 -5.06 -20.42 -16.12
C GLN A 5 -4.89 -20.17 -14.62
N ILE A 6 -5.96 -20.37 -13.85
CA ILE A 6 -6.00 -20.18 -12.39
C ILE A 6 -6.64 -21.40 -11.75
N GLN A 7 -6.27 -21.68 -10.50
CA GLN A 7 -6.81 -22.81 -9.73
C GLN A 7 -7.80 -22.31 -8.68
N PHE A 8 -8.86 -23.08 -8.47
CA PHE A 8 -9.87 -22.83 -7.44
C PHE A 8 -10.02 -24.05 -6.56
N PRO A 9 -10.29 -23.89 -5.26
CA PRO A 9 -10.80 -24.98 -4.45
C PRO A 9 -12.11 -25.50 -5.06
N ASP A 10 -12.25 -26.83 -5.14
CA ASP A 10 -13.44 -27.50 -5.66
C ASP A 10 -14.78 -26.89 -5.19
N PRO A 11 -15.02 -26.66 -3.88
CA PRO A 11 -16.31 -26.10 -3.43
C PRO A 11 -16.57 -24.70 -3.99
N LEU A 12 -15.53 -23.88 -4.17
CA LEU A 12 -15.66 -22.56 -4.74
C LEU A 12 -15.97 -22.63 -6.23
N TYR A 13 -15.26 -23.49 -6.97
CA TYR A 13 -15.50 -23.71 -8.39
C TYR A 13 -16.94 -24.13 -8.68
N GLN A 14 -17.47 -25.10 -7.93
CA GLN A 14 -18.84 -25.57 -8.09
C GLN A 14 -19.86 -24.45 -7.85
N ARG A 15 -19.64 -23.62 -6.82
CA ARG A 15 -20.53 -22.50 -6.52
C ARG A 15 -20.50 -21.42 -7.60
N LEU A 16 -19.33 -21.11 -8.15
CA LEU A 16 -19.21 -20.17 -9.28
C LEU A 16 -19.92 -20.71 -10.52
N LYS A 17 -19.83 -22.02 -10.76
CA LYS A 17 -20.52 -22.68 -11.87
C LYS A 17 -22.04 -22.59 -11.75
N ALA A 18 -22.58 -22.85 -10.55
CA ALA A 18 -24.01 -22.72 -10.28
C ALA A 18 -24.51 -21.28 -10.50
N ILE A 19 -23.74 -20.28 -10.07
CA ILE A 19 -24.08 -18.86 -10.31
C ILE A 19 -24.08 -18.55 -11.82
N ALA A 20 -23.10 -19.07 -12.55
CA ALA A 20 -23.02 -18.89 -14.00
C ALA A 20 -24.27 -19.46 -14.69
N GLU A 21 -24.69 -20.68 -14.32
CA GLU A 21 -25.90 -21.33 -14.83
C GLU A 21 -27.17 -20.56 -14.47
N GLN A 22 -27.29 -20.09 -13.23
CA GLN A 22 -28.45 -19.32 -12.77
C GLN A 22 -28.62 -17.98 -13.53
N GLN A 23 -27.52 -17.37 -13.94
CA GLN A 23 -27.51 -16.06 -14.61
C GLN A 23 -27.40 -16.16 -16.14
N ASP A 24 -27.40 -17.37 -16.70
CA ASP A 24 -27.14 -17.65 -18.12
C ASP A 24 -25.84 -17.01 -18.64
N TRP A 25 -24.80 -17.06 -17.81
CA TRP A 25 -23.48 -16.51 -18.11
C TRP A 25 -22.46 -17.64 -18.29
N SER A 26 -21.40 -17.34 -19.05
CA SER A 26 -20.21 -18.18 -19.01
C SER A 26 -19.46 -18.01 -17.69
N LEU A 27 -18.72 -19.04 -17.26
CA LEU A 27 -17.86 -18.92 -16.07
C LEU A 27 -16.82 -17.79 -16.23
N ALA A 28 -16.31 -17.58 -17.45
CA ALA A 28 -15.38 -16.49 -17.73
C ALA A 28 -16.00 -15.11 -17.49
N GLU A 29 -17.28 -14.94 -17.81
CA GLU A 29 -18.01 -13.69 -17.59
C GLU A 29 -18.26 -13.43 -16.10
N VAL A 30 -18.55 -14.47 -15.32
CA VAL A 30 -18.62 -14.37 -13.85
C VAL A 30 -17.27 -13.91 -13.28
N LEU A 31 -16.17 -14.52 -13.73
CA LEU A 31 -14.82 -14.18 -13.28
C LEU A 31 -14.41 -12.76 -13.69
N ARG A 32 -14.76 -12.32 -14.90
CA ARG A 32 -14.52 -10.94 -15.36
C ARG A 32 -15.18 -9.94 -14.43
N ARG A 33 -16.48 -10.10 -14.16
CA ARG A 33 -17.25 -9.22 -13.27
C ARG A 33 -16.69 -9.23 -11.85
N ALA A 34 -16.32 -10.39 -11.34
CA ALA A 34 -15.70 -10.51 -10.02
C ALA A 34 -14.36 -9.76 -9.96
N ALA A 35 -13.52 -9.88 -10.99
CA ALA A 35 -12.24 -9.18 -11.06
C ALA A 35 -12.43 -7.65 -11.16
N GLU A 36 -13.36 -7.18 -11.99
CA GLU A 36 -13.69 -5.75 -12.10
C GLU A 36 -14.20 -5.20 -10.77
N HIS A 37 -15.09 -5.93 -10.12
CA HIS A 37 -15.59 -5.55 -8.80
C HIS A 37 -14.45 -5.52 -7.76
N PHE A 38 -13.54 -6.50 -7.80
CA PHE A 38 -12.41 -6.55 -6.89
C PHE A 38 -11.46 -5.35 -7.11
N VAL A 39 -11.09 -5.05 -8.36
CA VAL A 39 -10.23 -3.90 -8.69
C VAL A 39 -10.88 -2.58 -8.26
N SER A 40 -12.20 -2.44 -8.38
CA SER A 40 -12.90 -1.22 -7.93
C SER A 40 -12.73 -0.90 -6.45
N ARG A 41 -12.34 -1.89 -5.63
CA ARG A 41 -12.08 -1.73 -4.20
C ARG A 41 -10.67 -1.21 -3.90
N PHE A 42 -9.77 -1.22 -4.89
CA PHE A 42 -8.40 -0.75 -4.80
C PHE A 42 -8.21 0.36 -5.84
N PRO A 43 -8.68 1.59 -5.56
CA PRO A 43 -8.44 2.71 -6.47
C PRO A 43 -6.93 2.88 -6.69
N GLU A 44 -6.56 3.31 -7.88
CA GLU A 44 -5.18 3.69 -8.18
C GLU A 44 -4.79 4.78 -7.18
N THR A 45 -3.95 4.42 -6.22
CA THR A 45 -3.26 5.42 -5.40
C THR A 45 -2.32 6.09 -6.37
N ASP A 46 -2.58 7.35 -6.72
CA ASP A 46 -1.57 8.19 -7.36
C ASP A 46 -0.27 7.92 -6.62
N ALA A 47 0.73 7.41 -7.36
CA ALA A 47 2.06 7.19 -6.78
C ALA A 47 2.41 8.46 -6.00
N PRO A 48 2.88 8.37 -4.75
CA PRO A 48 3.13 9.56 -3.95
C PRO A 48 4.06 10.47 -4.75
N THR A 49 3.50 11.53 -5.32
CA THR A 49 4.21 12.48 -6.20
C THR A 49 5.29 13.23 -5.41
N SER A 50 5.18 13.19 -4.08
CA SER A 50 6.20 13.65 -3.15
C SER A 50 6.77 12.44 -2.43
N ALA A 51 8.10 12.31 -2.44
CA ALA A 51 8.80 11.47 -1.49
C ALA A 51 8.31 11.84 -0.08
N TRP A 52 7.79 10.87 0.66
CA TRP A 52 7.35 11.07 2.03
C TRP A 52 8.44 11.83 2.81
N SER A 53 8.10 13.03 3.28
CA SER A 53 8.98 13.86 4.10
C SER A 53 8.44 13.86 5.53
N PHE A 54 9.37 13.83 6.49
CA PHE A 54 9.02 13.87 7.90
C PHE A 54 8.32 15.20 8.21
N PRO A 55 7.17 15.22 8.90
CA PRO A 55 6.48 16.46 9.21
C PRO A 55 7.33 17.31 10.14
N THR A 56 7.75 18.48 9.68
CA THR A 56 8.44 19.47 10.50
C THR A 56 7.40 20.21 11.34
N LEU A 57 7.57 20.21 12.67
CA LEU A 57 6.76 21.01 13.57
C LEU A 57 7.30 22.45 13.53
N ASP A 58 6.44 23.43 13.25
CA ASP A 58 6.78 24.83 13.39
C ASP A 58 6.76 25.21 14.88
N CYS A 59 7.91 25.10 15.52
CA CYS A 59 8.10 25.42 16.92
C CYS A 59 8.38 26.92 17.17
N GLY A 60 8.31 27.78 16.14
CA GLY A 60 8.60 29.21 16.26
C GLY A 60 10.07 29.49 16.56
N GLY A 61 10.84 29.80 15.51
CA GLY A 61 12.25 30.21 15.60
C GLY A 61 13.13 29.49 14.57
N ASP A 62 14.28 30.07 14.25
CA ASP A 62 15.24 29.66 13.21
C ASP A 62 15.91 28.28 13.45
N PHE A 63 15.24 27.33 14.09
CA PHE A 63 15.73 26.00 14.40
C PHE A 63 15.36 24.99 13.31
N LEU A 64 15.66 25.31 12.06
CA LEU A 64 15.56 24.37 10.94
C LEU A 64 16.91 23.67 10.76
N THR A 65 17.24 22.80 11.72
CA THR A 65 18.46 21.98 11.65
C THR A 65 18.09 20.52 11.47
N ASP A 66 18.70 19.89 10.46
CA ASP A 66 18.55 18.46 10.20
C ASP A 66 19.06 17.66 11.40
N PRO A 67 18.21 16.87 12.09
CA PRO A 67 18.62 16.11 13.26
C PRO A 67 19.70 15.08 12.96
N ALA A 68 19.86 14.64 11.70
CA ALA A 68 20.95 13.75 11.31
C ALA A 68 22.33 14.43 11.35
N LYS A 69 22.38 15.76 11.42
CA LYS A 69 23.63 16.56 11.47
C LYS A 69 24.00 17.00 12.87
N ILE A 70 23.13 16.78 13.87
CA ILE A 70 23.38 17.15 15.26
C ILE A 70 23.70 15.88 16.04
N HIS A 71 24.84 15.87 16.74
CA HIS A 71 25.20 14.82 17.69
C HIS A 71 25.27 15.41 19.10
N PRO A 72 24.13 15.81 19.68
CA PRO A 72 24.09 16.52 20.95
C PRO A 72 24.66 15.67 22.09
N GLU A 73 24.45 14.35 22.05
CA GLU A 73 25.07 13.44 23.03
C GLU A 73 26.60 13.39 22.91
N ALA A 74 27.15 13.41 21.70
CA ALA A 74 28.61 13.34 21.50
C ALA A 74 29.29 14.62 22.01
N GLU A 75 28.69 15.78 21.76
CA GLU A 75 29.17 17.07 22.28
C GLU A 75 29.10 17.12 23.81
N ALA A 76 27.99 16.67 24.41
CA ALA A 76 27.83 16.64 25.87
C ALA A 76 28.85 15.70 26.56
N ILE A 77 29.17 14.56 25.93
CA ILE A 77 30.19 13.63 26.43
C ILE A 77 31.58 14.28 26.42
N HIS A 78 31.94 14.99 25.34
CA HIS A 78 33.22 15.69 25.27
C HIS A 78 33.35 16.79 26.34
N GLN A 79 32.28 17.54 26.61
CA GLN A 79 32.28 18.58 27.65
C GLN A 79 32.42 18.00 29.07
N ARG A 80 31.79 16.86 29.36
CA ARG A 80 31.91 16.19 30.67
C ARG A 80 33.27 15.54 30.89
N SER A 81 33.97 15.17 29.82
CA SER A 81 35.26 14.49 29.87
C SER A 81 36.46 15.44 30.05
N GLY A 82 36.23 16.77 30.02
CA GLY A 82 37.26 17.80 30.09
C GLY A 82 37.34 18.57 31.42
N SER A 83 36.73 18.09 32.51
CA SER A 83 36.85 18.64 33.87
C SER A 83 37.66 17.73 34.78
#